data_AF-A0AAV1P1U6-F1
#
_entry.id   AF-A0AAV1P1U6-F1
#
_cell.length_a   1.000
_cell.length_b   1.000
_cell.length_c   1.000
_cell.angle_alpha   90.00
_cell.angle_beta   90.00
_cell.angle_gamma   90.00
#
_symmetry.space_group_name_H-M   'P 1'
#
loop_
_entity.id
_entity.type
_entity.pdbx_description
1 polymer ?
#
loop_
_entity_poly.entity_id
_entity_poly.type
_entity_poly.pdbx_seq_one_letter_code
_entity_poly.pdbx_strand_id
1 'polypeptide(L)'
;MSKLDQILILDPPSDLKFKGPFTDVVTTSLKLKNPSDRKVCFKVKTTAPRRYCVRPNSGVIDPGATVGISVMLQPFDYDPNEKSKHKFMVQTIFAPGNVSDMDSLWKDAKPDDLMDSKLRCVFELPSENDKVNDVEATKAAPVMNSAKADSSAATVPVTATMDDSEMKKMLEKCKRMQTEMNKLADENRHLKKPALPPCPPSLSS
;
A
#
# COMPACT_ATOMS: atom_id res chain seq x y z
N MET A 1 32.57 12.05 -10.29
CA MET A 1 31.89 12.83 -9.25
C MET A 1 30.85 11.93 -8.61
N SER A 2 30.94 11.73 -7.31
CA SER A 2 30.05 10.84 -6.56
C SER A 2 28.76 11.60 -6.27
N LYS A 3 27.61 11.05 -6.69
CA LYS A 3 26.30 11.60 -6.34
C LYS A 3 26.18 11.77 -4.83
N LEU A 4 25.47 12.82 -4.41
CA LEU A 4 25.14 13.02 -3.00
C LEU A 4 24.37 11.80 -2.47
N ASP A 5 24.78 11.34 -1.29
CA ASP A 5 24.08 10.27 -0.59
C ASP A 5 22.67 10.74 -0.21
N GLN A 6 21.70 9.82 -0.29
CA GLN A 6 20.30 10.17 -0.05
C GLN A 6 20.11 10.54 1.43
N ILE A 7 19.69 11.79 1.66
CA ILE A 7 19.45 12.29 3.02
C ILE A 7 18.18 11.73 3.68
N LEU A 8 17.17 11.38 2.88
CA LEU A 8 15.93 10.81 3.40
C LEU A 8 16.14 9.34 3.76
N ILE A 9 15.64 8.95 4.93
CA ILE A 9 15.58 7.56 5.35
C ILE A 9 14.30 6.95 4.77
N LEU A 10 14.47 5.93 3.94
CA LEU A 10 13.37 5.19 3.32
C LEU A 10 13.10 3.92 4.11
N ASP A 11 11.83 3.71 4.44
CA ASP A 11 11.35 2.48 5.06
C ASP A 11 10.18 1.93 4.23
N PRO A 12 10.37 0.83 3.49
CA PRO A 12 11.59 0.03 3.33
C PRO A 12 12.69 0.73 2.48
N PRO A 13 13.99 0.42 2.69
CA PRO A 13 15.10 1.18 2.10
C PRO A 13 15.43 0.81 0.65
N SER A 14 15.13 -0.41 0.20
CA SER A 14 15.62 -0.93 -1.09
C SER A 14 14.60 -1.75 -1.88
N ASP A 15 13.59 -2.31 -1.21
CA ASP A 15 12.59 -3.16 -1.82
C ASP A 15 11.18 -2.82 -1.36
N LEU A 16 10.27 -2.67 -2.32
CA LEU A 16 8.85 -2.51 -2.09
C LEU A 16 8.16 -3.82 -2.44
N LYS A 17 7.63 -4.49 -1.41
CA LYS A 17 6.92 -5.75 -1.55
C LYS A 17 5.44 -5.48 -1.82
N PHE A 18 4.92 -6.11 -2.88
CA PHE A 18 3.51 -6.10 -3.23
C PHE A 18 3.00 -7.53 -3.06
N LYS A 19 2.22 -7.75 -2.00
CA LYS A 19 1.56 -9.04 -1.77
C LYS A 19 0.30 -9.09 -2.64
N GLY A 20 0.20 -10.14 -3.47
CA GLY A 20 -0.97 -10.41 -4.29
C GLY A 20 -2.21 -10.81 -3.47
N PRO A 21 -3.34 -11.12 -4.13
CA PRO A 21 -3.47 -11.32 -5.58
C PRO A 21 -3.39 -10.02 -6.40
N PHE A 22 -2.77 -10.07 -7.59
CA PHE A 22 -2.65 -8.92 -8.51
C PHE A 22 -3.88 -8.72 -9.40
N THR A 23 -4.98 -9.43 -9.08
CA THR A 23 -6.30 -9.27 -9.69
C THR A 23 -7.01 -8.01 -9.22
N ASP A 24 -6.59 -7.48 -8.07
CA ASP A 24 -7.15 -6.28 -7.45
C ASP A 24 -6.05 -5.24 -7.19
N VAL A 25 -6.46 -4.05 -6.75
CA VAL A 25 -5.54 -2.98 -6.41
C VAL A 25 -4.75 -3.35 -5.15
N VAL A 26 -3.43 -3.50 -5.28
CA VAL A 26 -2.53 -3.77 -4.16
C VAL A 26 -1.93 -2.46 -3.68
N THR A 27 -2.05 -2.17 -2.39
CA THR A 27 -1.48 -0.95 -1.81
C THR A 27 -0.31 -1.27 -0.88
N THR A 28 0.85 -0.67 -1.15
CA THR A 28 2.04 -0.75 -0.30
C THR A 28 2.38 0.63 0.24
N SER A 29 2.78 0.69 1.51
CA SER A 29 3.19 1.93 2.17
C SER A 29 4.71 2.10 2.10
N LEU A 30 5.16 3.26 1.64
CA LEU A 30 6.56 3.70 1.70
C LEU A 30 6.67 4.88 2.65
N LYS A 31 7.48 4.80 3.69
CA LYS A 31 7.72 5.92 4.60
C LYS A 31 9.02 6.62 4.23
N LEU A 32 8.96 7.94 4.13
CA LEU A 32 10.11 8.82 3.95
C LEU A 32 10.30 9.65 5.22
N LYS A 33 11.41 9.48 5.91
CA LYS A 33 11.77 10.27 7.09
C LYS A 33 12.88 11.25 6.74
N ASN A 34 12.70 12.52 7.14
CA ASN A 34 13.71 13.55 6.98
C ASN A 34 14.49 13.75 8.30
N PRO A 35 15.72 13.25 8.42
CA PRO A 35 16.57 13.47 9.59
C PRO A 35 17.27 14.85 9.59
N SER A 36 17.14 15.65 8.53
CA SER A 36 17.80 16.97 8.45
C SER A 36 17.00 18.09 9.11
N ASP A 37 17.70 19.19 9.39
CA ASP A 37 17.14 20.47 9.86
C ASP A 37 16.64 21.39 8.73
N ARG A 38 16.67 20.91 7.48
CA ARG A 38 16.19 21.63 6.30
C ARG A 38 15.00 20.92 5.67
N LYS A 39 14.13 21.70 5.02
CA LYS A 39 13.04 21.16 4.21
C LYS A 39 13.61 20.42 3.01
N VAL A 40 13.09 19.23 2.74
CA VAL A 40 13.52 18.40 1.61
C VAL A 40 12.32 18.14 0.70
N CYS A 41 12.49 18.45 -0.57
CA CYS A 41 11.49 18.15 -1.59
C CYS A 41 11.75 16.76 -2.13
N PHE A 42 10.70 15.98 -2.35
CA PHE A 42 10.79 14.66 -2.96
C PHE A 42 9.90 14.56 -4.20
N LYS A 43 10.32 13.74 -5.14
CA LYS A 43 9.58 13.38 -6.35
C LYS A 43 9.77 11.91 -6.64
N VAL A 44 8.67 11.18 -6.69
CA VAL A 44 8.67 9.76 -7.00
C VAL A 44 8.53 9.56 -8.50
N LYS A 45 9.47 8.82 -9.07
CA LYS A 45 9.46 8.36 -10.47
C LYS A 45 9.37 6.84 -10.48
N THR A 46 8.66 6.29 -11.45
CA THR A 46 8.54 4.84 -11.65
C THR A 46 8.74 4.49 -13.12
N THR A 47 9.24 3.30 -13.41
CA THR A 47 9.37 2.78 -14.77
C THR A 47 8.01 2.40 -15.39
N ALA A 48 6.95 2.30 -14.60
CA ALA A 48 5.63 1.89 -15.06
C ALA A 48 4.49 2.80 -14.54
N PRO A 49 4.46 4.09 -14.91
CA PRO A 49 3.49 5.06 -14.39
C PRO A 49 2.03 4.71 -14.73
N ARG A 50 1.79 3.91 -15.78
CA ARG A 50 0.45 3.41 -16.13
C ARG A 50 -0.08 2.38 -15.14
N ARG A 51 0.80 1.60 -14.50
CA ARG A 51 0.42 0.53 -13.56
C ARG A 51 0.43 0.96 -12.10
N TYR A 52 1.09 2.06 -11.77
CA TYR A 52 1.24 2.50 -10.39
C TYR A 52 0.61 3.88 -10.18
N CYS A 53 -0.27 3.96 -9.19
CA CYS A 53 -0.76 5.20 -8.64
C CYS A 53 -0.03 5.50 -7.33
N VAL A 54 0.77 6.56 -7.32
CA VAL A 54 1.53 6.99 -6.14
C VAL A 54 0.87 8.23 -5.54
N ARG A 55 0.56 8.19 -4.25
CA ARG A 55 -0.02 9.33 -3.53
C ARG A 55 0.63 9.51 -2.16
N PRO A 56 1.20 10.68 -1.85
CA PRO A 56 1.57 11.78 -2.76
C PRO A 56 2.71 11.38 -3.73
N ASN A 57 2.68 11.87 -4.99
CA ASN A 57 3.74 11.61 -5.97
C ASN A 57 4.95 12.57 -5.83
N SER A 58 4.69 13.78 -5.32
CA SER A 58 5.69 14.79 -4.99
C SER A 58 5.23 15.57 -3.78
N GLY A 59 6.17 16.16 -3.05
CA GLY A 59 5.86 16.99 -1.91
C GLY A 59 7.10 17.55 -1.24
N VAL A 60 6.88 18.25 -0.14
CA VAL A 60 7.93 18.77 0.73
C VAL A 60 7.80 18.09 2.08
N ILE A 61 8.94 17.71 2.67
CA ILE A 61 9.04 17.13 3.99
C ILE A 61 9.74 18.15 4.88
N ASP A 62 9.06 18.56 5.94
CA ASP A 62 9.62 19.44 6.96
C ASP A 62 10.78 18.77 7.72
N PRO A 63 11.67 19.54 8.34
CA PRO A 63 12.76 18.99 9.13
C PRO A 63 12.25 18.10 10.27
N GLY A 64 12.83 16.92 10.44
CA GLY A 64 12.40 15.93 11.43
C GLY A 64 11.08 15.22 11.12
N ALA A 65 10.35 15.61 10.07
CA ALA A 65 9.05 15.04 9.73
C ALA A 65 9.18 13.71 8.99
N THR A 66 8.10 12.93 9.01
CA THR A 66 7.96 11.67 8.26
C THR A 66 6.71 11.73 7.41
N VAL A 67 6.83 11.35 6.13
CA VAL A 67 5.72 11.30 5.17
C VAL A 67 5.49 9.86 4.73
N GLY A 68 4.23 9.42 4.82
CA GLY A 68 3.78 8.16 4.26
C GLY A 68 3.32 8.34 2.81
N ILE A 69 3.90 7.55 1.91
CA ILE A 69 3.54 7.47 0.50
C ILE A 69 2.82 6.15 0.28
N SER A 70 1.60 6.23 -0.25
CA SER A 70 0.82 5.06 -0.66
C SER A 70 1.10 4.78 -2.13
N VAL A 71 1.65 3.60 -2.41
CA VAL A 71 1.87 3.09 -3.76
C VAL A 71 0.82 2.05 -4.04
N MET A 72 -0.15 2.42 -4.87
CA MET A 72 -1.23 1.54 -5.32
C MET A 72 -0.86 0.97 -6.68
N LEU A 73 -0.68 -0.34 -6.75
CA LEU A 73 -0.51 -1.10 -7.97
C LEU A 73 -1.89 -1.43 -8.54
N GLN A 74 -2.15 -1.00 -9.77
CA GLN A 74 -3.35 -1.36 -10.51
C GLN A 74 -3.34 -2.84 -10.88
N PRO A 75 -4.51 -3.48 -10.93
CA PRO A 75 -4.64 -4.88 -11.30
C PRO A 75 -4.08 -5.12 -12.70
N PHE A 76 -3.34 -6.21 -12.87
CA PHE A 76 -2.79 -6.62 -14.15
C PHE A 76 -2.58 -8.13 -14.18
N ASP A 77 -2.58 -8.71 -15.38
CA ASP A 77 -2.21 -10.11 -15.58
C ASP A 77 -0.72 -10.29 -15.22
N TYR A 78 -0.48 -10.79 -14.01
CA TYR A 78 0.85 -11.12 -13.55
C TYR A 78 1.29 -12.45 -14.13
N ASP A 79 2.22 -12.40 -15.09
CA ASP A 79 2.87 -13.59 -15.61
C ASP A 79 4.14 -13.90 -14.77
N PRO A 80 4.22 -15.05 -14.08
CA PRO A 80 5.39 -15.40 -13.26
C PRO A 80 6.68 -15.61 -14.07
N ASN A 81 6.56 -15.85 -15.37
CA ASN A 81 7.69 -15.93 -16.30
C ASN A 81 8.19 -14.51 -16.65
N GLU A 82 7.29 -13.54 -16.68
CA GLU A 82 7.61 -12.12 -16.81
C GLU A 82 7.93 -11.51 -15.44
N LYS A 83 9.15 -11.80 -14.94
CA LYS A 83 9.70 -11.16 -13.73
C LYS A 83 9.63 -9.64 -13.90
N SER A 84 8.60 -9.03 -13.32
CA SER A 84 8.34 -7.61 -13.45
C SER A 84 9.46 -6.81 -12.77
N LYS A 85 10.39 -6.27 -13.56
CA LYS A 85 11.56 -5.51 -13.08
C LYS A 85 11.22 -4.04 -12.79
N HIS A 86 10.06 -3.78 -12.18
CA HIS A 86 9.68 -2.40 -11.88
C HIS A 86 10.65 -1.79 -10.87
N LYS A 87 11.01 -0.54 -11.13
CA LYS A 87 11.89 0.24 -10.28
C LYS A 87 11.20 1.55 -9.94
N PHE A 88 11.25 1.88 -8.66
CA PHE A 88 10.92 3.20 -8.16
C PHE A 88 12.20 3.98 -7.94
N MET A 89 12.13 5.28 -8.21
CA MET A 89 13.22 6.21 -7.98
C MET A 89 12.65 7.39 -7.21
N VAL A 90 13.07 7.55 -5.97
CA VAL A 90 12.75 8.71 -5.14
C VAL A 90 13.86 9.72 -5.35
N GLN A 91 13.55 10.80 -6.06
CA GLN A 91 14.46 11.91 -6.28
C GLN A 91 14.21 12.97 -5.22
N THR A 92 15.26 13.44 -4.57
CA THR A 92 15.16 14.45 -3.50
C THR A 92 16.10 15.61 -3.75
N ILE A 93 15.73 16.77 -3.23
CA ILE A 93 16.53 17.99 -3.27
C ILE A 93 16.24 18.83 -2.03
N PHE A 94 17.24 19.51 -1.50
CA PHE A 94 17.01 20.50 -0.46
C PHE A 94 16.17 21.65 -0.98
N ALA A 95 15.10 21.96 -0.27
CA ALA A 95 14.28 23.10 -0.61
C ALA A 95 15.07 24.39 -0.32
N PRO A 96 15.28 25.28 -1.30
CA PRO A 96 15.86 26.59 -1.05
C PRO A 96 14.87 27.43 -0.22
N GLY A 97 15.32 28.38 0.59
CA GLY A 97 14.44 29.12 1.53
C GLY A 97 13.28 29.89 0.88
N ASN A 98 13.23 29.99 -0.45
CA ASN A 98 12.27 30.73 -1.26
C ASN A 98 11.24 29.84 -2.00
N VAL A 99 10.96 28.61 -1.53
CA VAL A 99 10.08 27.63 -2.21
C VAL A 99 8.67 28.19 -2.46
N SER A 100 8.49 28.86 -3.58
CA SER A 100 7.17 29.31 -4.06
C SER A 100 6.69 28.44 -5.23
N ASP A 101 7.62 27.80 -5.95
CA ASP A 101 7.29 26.98 -7.11
C ASP A 101 8.15 25.70 -7.19
N MET A 102 7.50 24.55 -7.11
CA MET A 102 8.15 23.23 -7.22
C MET A 102 8.73 23.00 -8.61
N ASP A 103 8.06 23.45 -9.67
CA ASP A 103 8.50 23.18 -11.04
C ASP A 103 9.83 23.90 -11.34
N SER A 104 9.93 25.17 -10.95
CA SER A 104 11.14 25.98 -11.03
C SER A 104 12.29 25.36 -10.23
N LEU A 105 12.01 24.82 -9.03
CA LEU A 105 13.03 24.13 -8.24
C LEU A 105 13.65 22.96 -9.01
N TRP A 106 12.84 22.12 -9.65
CA TRP A 106 13.35 20.97 -10.42
C TRP A 106 14.09 21.37 -11.70
N LYS A 107 13.82 22.56 -12.24
CA LYS A 107 14.48 23.09 -13.45
C LYS A 107 15.81 23.79 -13.13
N ASP A 108 15.88 24.49 -11.99
CA ASP A 108 17.10 25.18 -11.52
C ASP A 108 18.04 24.23 -10.78
N ALA A 109 17.51 23.12 -10.25
CA ALA A 109 18.25 22.06 -9.58
C ALA A 109 19.43 21.55 -10.41
N LYS A 110 20.65 21.69 -9.87
CA LYS A 110 21.83 21.07 -10.45
C LYS A 110 21.77 19.55 -10.26
N PRO A 111 22.28 18.76 -11.23
CA PRO A 111 22.39 17.31 -11.09
C PRO A 111 23.26 16.88 -9.91
N ASP A 112 24.14 17.76 -9.43
CA ASP A 112 25.01 17.53 -8.27
C ASP A 112 24.22 17.63 -6.94
N ASP A 113 23.23 18.52 -6.87
CA ASP A 113 22.35 18.70 -5.68
C ASP A 113 21.18 17.70 -5.63
N LEU A 114 20.97 16.96 -6.72
CA LEU A 114 19.91 15.96 -6.84
C LEU A 114 20.37 14.64 -6.27
N MET A 115 19.67 14.19 -5.23
CA MET A 115 19.87 12.88 -4.64
C MET A 115 18.82 11.91 -5.22
N ASP A 116 19.21 10.67 -5.51
CA ASP A 116 18.28 9.63 -5.93
C ASP A 116 18.45 8.34 -5.14
N SER A 117 17.33 7.80 -4.69
CA SER A 117 17.23 6.45 -4.14
C SER A 117 16.41 5.58 -5.05
N LYS A 118 16.92 4.39 -5.36
CA LYS A 118 16.27 3.42 -6.23
C LYS A 118 15.77 2.26 -5.39
N LEU A 119 14.47 1.97 -5.53
CA LEU A 119 13.81 0.84 -4.91
C LEU A 119 13.40 -0.17 -5.98
N ARG A 120 13.54 -1.45 -5.65
CA ARG A 120 13.09 -2.56 -6.49
C ARG A 120 11.69 -2.98 -6.06
N CYS A 121 10.79 -3.23 -7.01
CA CYS A 121 9.53 -3.87 -6.68
C CYS A 121 9.72 -5.38 -6.61
N VAL A 122 9.21 -5.97 -5.55
CA VAL A 122 9.13 -7.41 -5.37
C VAL A 122 7.66 -7.77 -5.33
N PHE A 123 7.26 -8.69 -6.19
CA PHE A 123 5.90 -9.19 -6.27
C PHE A 123 5.85 -10.54 -5.58
N GLU A 124 5.12 -10.61 -4.48
CA GLU A 124 4.93 -11.85 -3.73
C GLU A 124 3.49 -12.31 -3.98
N LEU A 125 3.31 -13.45 -4.64
CA LEU A 125 2.02 -14.10 -4.68
C LEU A 125 1.77 -14.74 -3.30
N PRO A 126 0.57 -14.61 -2.71
CA PRO A 126 0.23 -15.38 -1.53
C PRO A 126 0.18 -16.85 -1.94
N SER A 127 1.26 -17.59 -1.71
CA SER A 127 1.16 -19.04 -1.56
C SER A 127 0.21 -19.30 -0.39
N GLU A 128 -0.65 -20.30 -0.48
CA GLU A 128 -1.73 -20.63 0.48
C GLU A 128 -1.30 -20.82 1.96
N ASN A 129 -0.02 -20.61 2.29
CA ASN A 129 0.61 -20.82 3.58
C ASN A 129 0.85 -19.54 4.43
N ASP A 130 0.62 -18.32 3.93
CA ASP A 130 0.87 -17.05 4.66
C ASP A 130 -0.43 -16.48 5.29
N LYS A 131 -1.21 -17.32 5.98
CA LYS A 131 -2.33 -16.89 6.84
C LYS A 131 -1.91 -16.78 8.30
N VAL A 132 -0.74 -16.23 8.60
CA VAL A 132 -0.43 -15.79 9.96
C VAL A 132 0.44 -14.55 9.90
N ASN A 133 0.12 -13.57 10.73
CA ASN A 133 1.00 -12.45 11.08
C ASN A 133 0.91 -11.18 10.21
N ASP A 134 -0.25 -10.51 10.25
CA ASP A 134 -0.26 -9.04 10.39
C ASP A 134 -1.50 -8.60 11.17
N VAL A 135 -1.46 -8.76 12.49
CA VAL A 135 -2.18 -7.87 13.41
C VAL A 135 -1.29 -7.59 14.62
N GLU A 136 -0.71 -6.40 14.58
CA GLU A 136 -0.74 -5.46 15.70
C GLU A 136 0.20 -5.74 16.89
N ALA A 137 1.35 -5.05 16.84
CA ALA A 137 2.14 -4.73 18.02
C ALA A 137 1.42 -3.68 18.88
N THR A 138 0.70 -4.13 19.93
CA THR A 138 0.43 -3.30 21.11
C THR A 138 0.41 -4.14 22.41
N LYS A 139 1.56 -4.12 23.09
CA LYS A 139 1.77 -4.06 24.55
C LYS A 139 0.94 -4.97 25.49
N ALA A 140 1.59 -6.00 26.03
CA ALA A 140 1.87 -6.22 27.48
C ALA A 140 1.94 -7.72 27.84
N ALA A 141 2.98 -8.10 28.59
CA ALA A 141 3.23 -9.45 29.15
C ALA A 141 2.16 -9.86 30.21
N PRO A 142 2.05 -11.14 30.64
CA PRO A 142 3.07 -11.84 31.46
C PRO A 142 3.37 -13.31 31.05
N VAL A 143 4.63 -13.76 31.12
CA VAL A 143 5.31 -14.56 32.19
C VAL A 143 4.76 -15.98 32.47
N MET A 144 5.50 -16.98 31.95
CA MET A 144 5.95 -18.28 32.52
C MET A 144 4.97 -19.17 33.31
N ASN A 145 4.88 -20.47 32.94
CA ASN A 145 5.46 -21.57 33.73
C ASN A 145 5.41 -22.95 33.02
N SER A 146 6.28 -23.84 33.51
CA SER A 146 6.91 -25.00 32.86
C SER A 146 6.18 -26.36 32.88
N ALA A 147 6.75 -27.26 32.04
CA ALA A 147 6.89 -28.72 32.16
C ALA A 147 5.64 -29.60 31.88
N LYS A 148 5.70 -30.76 31.22
CA LYS A 148 6.67 -31.87 31.31
C LYS A 148 6.42 -32.91 30.17
N ALA A 149 7.51 -33.52 29.66
CA ALA A 149 7.78 -34.90 29.13
C ALA A 149 6.62 -35.87 28.77
N ASP A 150 6.69 -36.87 27.90
CA ASP A 150 7.66 -37.50 26.97
C ASP A 150 6.92 -38.70 26.29
N SER A 151 7.49 -39.25 25.20
CA SER A 151 7.33 -40.64 24.68
C SER A 151 6.20 -41.05 23.70
N SER A 152 6.67 -41.32 22.46
CA SER A 152 6.61 -42.58 21.67
C SER A 152 5.34 -43.15 20.99
N ALA A 153 5.56 -43.44 19.70
CA ALA A 153 5.14 -44.60 18.87
C ALA A 153 3.77 -44.63 18.15
N ALA A 154 3.89 -44.52 16.81
CA ALA A 154 3.17 -45.18 15.71
C ALA A 154 1.67 -45.51 15.81
N THR A 155 0.87 -44.98 14.87
CA THR A 155 -0.03 -45.70 13.91
C THR A 155 -0.97 -44.70 13.19
N VAL A 156 -1.17 -44.87 11.88
CA VAL A 156 -2.17 -44.17 11.03
C VAL A 156 -3.60 -44.68 11.35
N PRO A 157 -4.76 -44.10 10.90
CA PRO A 157 -5.03 -43.08 9.86
C PRO A 157 -6.14 -42.04 10.24
N VAL A 158 -6.71 -41.31 9.25
CA VAL A 158 -8.13 -40.81 9.15
C VAL A 158 -8.37 -39.28 9.16
N THR A 159 -8.85 -38.82 8.00
CA THR A 159 -9.77 -37.70 7.64
C THR A 159 -9.73 -36.37 8.39
N ALA A 160 -9.48 -35.31 7.61
CA ALA A 160 -9.75 -33.92 7.97
C ALA A 160 -11.25 -33.69 8.25
N THR A 161 -11.62 -33.61 9.53
CA THR A 161 -12.82 -32.91 9.97
C THR A 161 -12.37 -31.57 10.53
N MET A 162 -12.58 -30.49 9.77
CA MET A 162 -12.47 -29.13 10.32
C MET A 162 -13.54 -28.98 11.41
N ASP A 163 -13.18 -28.39 12.55
CA ASP A 163 -14.06 -28.15 13.68
C ASP A 163 -15.38 -27.48 13.26
N ASP A 164 -16.51 -28.18 13.45
CA ASP A 164 -17.88 -27.76 13.11
C ASP A 164 -18.24 -26.37 13.67
N SER A 165 -17.62 -26.01 14.80
CA SER A 165 -17.76 -24.71 15.47
C SER A 165 -17.20 -23.55 14.65
N GLU A 166 -16.07 -23.74 13.96
CA GLU A 166 -15.44 -22.72 13.11
C GLU A 166 -16.24 -22.53 11.81
N MET A 167 -16.71 -23.62 11.20
CA MET A 167 -17.53 -23.56 9.98
C MET A 167 -18.86 -22.85 10.24
N LYS A 168 -19.50 -23.12 11.38
CA LYS A 168 -20.74 -22.45 11.80
C LYS A 168 -20.54 -20.96 12.05
N LYS A 169 -19.43 -20.58 12.70
CA LYS A 169 -19.07 -19.17 12.95
C LYS A 169 -18.74 -18.44 11.64
N MET A 170 -18.10 -19.11 10.69
CA MET A 170 -17.81 -18.57 9.37
C MET A 170 -19.07 -18.37 8.52
N LEU A 171 -20.00 -19.33 8.56
CA LEU A 171 -21.29 -19.22 7.87
C LEU A 171 -22.12 -18.05 8.43
N GLU A 172 -22.12 -17.88 9.76
CA GLU A 172 -22.86 -16.79 10.40
C GLU A 172 -22.26 -15.43 10.05
N LYS A 173 -20.92 -15.33 10.00
CA LYS A 173 -20.23 -14.11 9.56
C LYS A 173 -20.50 -13.80 8.08
N CYS A 174 -20.52 -14.82 7.22
CA CYS A 174 -20.84 -14.69 5.80
C CYS A 174 -22.28 -14.18 5.59
N LYS A 175 -23.24 -14.73 6.34
CA LYS A 175 -24.65 -14.32 6.28
C LYS A 175 -24.86 -12.88 6.76
N ARG A 176 -24.20 -12.46 7.84
CA ARG A 176 -24.24 -11.07 8.32
C ARG A 176 -23.67 -10.11 7.29
N MET A 177 -22.52 -10.44 6.71
CA MET A 177 -21.86 -9.63 5.69
C MET A 177 -22.70 -9.51 4.41
N GLN A 178 -23.34 -10.60 3.98
CA GLN A 178 -24.23 -10.57 2.81
C GLN A 178 -25.47 -9.70 3.03
N THR A 179 -25.98 -9.64 4.26
CA THR A 179 -27.10 -8.75 4.64
C THR A 179 -26.68 -7.28 4.61
N GLU A 180 -25.51 -6.96 5.15
CA GLU A 180 -24.93 -5.61 5.12
C GLU A 180 -24.65 -5.15 3.68
N MET A 181 -24.10 -6.02 2.82
CA MET A 181 -23.89 -5.72 1.39
C MET A 181 -25.20 -5.39 0.67
N ASN A 182 -26.27 -6.14 0.95
CA ASN A 182 -27.56 -5.89 0.33
C ASN A 182 -28.21 -4.60 0.84
N LYS A 183 -28.05 -4.29 2.13
CA LYS A 183 -28.54 -3.04 2.74
C LYS A 183 -27.80 -1.82 2.18
N LEU A 184 -26.47 -1.86 2.14
CA LEU A 184 -25.64 -0.83 1.52
C LEU A 184 -25.97 -0.64 0.03
N ALA A 185 -26.27 -1.71 -0.71
CA ALA A 185 -26.69 -1.62 -2.10
C ALA A 185 -28.05 -0.91 -2.25
N ASP A 186 -29.00 -1.14 -1.36
CA ASP A 186 -30.31 -0.46 -1.37
C ASP A 186 -30.19 1.01 -0.95
N GLU A 187 -29.36 1.33 0.04
CA GLU A 187 -29.06 2.71 0.43
C GLU A 187 -28.42 3.49 -0.74
N ASN A 188 -27.46 2.86 -1.44
CA ASN A 188 -26.82 3.47 -2.61
C ASN A 188 -27.80 3.68 -3.77
N ARG A 189 -28.82 2.81 -3.89
CA ARG A 189 -29.91 2.97 -4.88
C ARG A 189 -30.84 4.14 -4.53
N HIS A 190 -31.08 4.38 -3.24
CA HIS A 190 -31.89 5.51 -2.76
C HIS A 190 -31.18 6.86 -2.91
N LEU A 191 -29.85 6.90 -2.73
CA LEU A 191 -29.04 8.11 -2.89
C LEU A 191 -28.82 8.55 -4.35
N LYS A 192 -29.08 7.66 -5.33
CA LYS A 192 -28.83 7.89 -6.76
C LYS A 192 -30.02 8.40 -7.60
N LYS A 193 -31.09 8.95 -7.01
CA LYS A 193 -32.14 9.66 -7.77
C LYS A 193 -31.75 11.15 -7.95
N PRO A 194 -31.20 11.58 -9.10
CA PRO A 194 -31.15 12.99 -9.45
C PRO A 194 -32.58 13.49 -9.76
N ALA A 195 -33.01 14.50 -9.02
CA ALA A 195 -34.13 15.34 -9.41
C ALA A 195 -33.74 16.11 -10.69
N LEU A 196 -34.26 15.70 -11.84
CA LEU A 196 -34.27 16.51 -13.06
C LEU A 196 -35.71 17.05 -13.25
N PRO A 197 -35.91 18.38 -13.31
CA PRO A 197 -37.20 18.93 -13.70
C PRO A 197 -37.44 18.74 -15.21
N PRO A 198 -38.69 18.50 -15.66
CA PRO A 198 -39.02 18.49 -17.08
C PRO A 198 -38.96 19.90 -17.67
N CYS A 199 -38.27 20.06 -18.80
CA CYS A 199 -38.28 21.30 -19.60
C CYS A 199 -39.71 21.62 -20.09
N PRO A 200 -40.12 22.90 -20.13
CA PRO A 200 -41.44 23.29 -20.63
C PRO A 200 -41.52 23.23 -22.16
N PRO A 201 -42.72 23.02 -22.74
CA PRO A 201 -42.91 23.04 -24.19
C PRO A 201 -42.86 24.48 -24.72
N SER A 202 -42.07 24.69 -25.76
CA SER A 202 -42.08 25.93 -26.56
C SER A 202 -43.39 26.04 -27.34
N LEU A 203 -44.26 26.95 -26.90
CA LEU A 203 -45.32 27.53 -27.72
C LEU A 203 -44.70 28.61 -28.62
N SER A 204 -44.79 28.45 -29.94
CA SER A 204 -44.71 29.57 -30.87
C SER A 204 -45.71 29.36 -32.00
N SER A 205 -46.58 30.36 -32.13
CA SER A 205 -47.60 30.61 -33.14
C SER A 205 -47.11 30.59 -34.58
#